data_AF-A0A7V6Y6U8-F1
#
_entry.id   AF-A0A7V6Y6U8-F1
#
_cell.length_a   1.000
_cell.length_b   1.000
_cell.length_c   1.000
_cell.angle_alpha   90.00
_cell.angle_beta   90.00
_cell.angle_gamma   90.00
#
_symmetry.space_group_name_H-M   'P 1'
#
loop_
_entity.id
_entity.type
_entity.pdbx_description
1 polymer ?
#
loop_
_entity_poly.entity_id
_entity_poly.type
_entity_poly.pdbx_seq_one_letter_code
_entity_poly.pdbx_strand_id
1 'polypeptide(L)' 'MRSSSERSFKRIKNDYEIERSRVRSRKNWYFFIHFAAMNCHLDAWVKAALDDDFDIWAEVLGKALAA' A
#
# COMPACT_ATOMS: atom_id res chain seq x y z
N MET A 1 -16.61 14.68 -7.72
CA MET A 1 -16.32 13.64 -6.71
C MET A 1 -15.89 12.38 -7.46
N ARG A 2 -14.68 11.86 -7.25
CA ARG A 2 -14.28 10.56 -7.84
C ARG A 2 -14.79 9.42 -6.96
N SER A 3 -15.13 8.29 -7.55
CA SER A 3 -15.55 7.11 -6.78
C SER A 3 -14.38 6.55 -5.96
N SER A 4 -14.69 5.72 -4.95
CA SER A 4 -13.65 5.05 -4.16
C SER A 4 -12.76 4.17 -5.03
N SER A 5 -13.36 3.43 -5.97
CA SER A 5 -12.63 2.56 -6.91
C SER A 5 -11.70 3.35 -7.83
N GLU A 6 -12.14 4.50 -8.37
CA GLU A 6 -11.29 5.35 -9.21
C GLU A 6 -10.05 5.87 -8.47
N ARG A 7 -10.18 6.18 -7.17
CA ARG A 7 -9.03 6.61 -6.35
C ARG A 7 -8.06 5.46 -6.12
N SER A 8 -8.56 4.27 -5.75
CA SER A 8 -7.71 3.09 -5.54
C SER A 8 -6.98 2.69 -6.82
N PHE A 9 -7.66 2.69 -7.97
CA PHE A 9 -7.01 2.42 -9.26
C PHE A 9 -5.91 3.44 -9.58
N LYS A 10 -6.12 4.73 -9.29
CA LYS A 10 -5.10 5.76 -9.49
C LYS A 10 -3.85 5.47 -8.65
N ARG A 11 -4.00 5.08 -7.38
CA ARG A 11 -2.85 4.74 -6.51
C ARG A 11 -2.13 3.49 -6.98
N ILE A 12 -2.87 2.42 -7.33
CA ILE A 12 -2.27 1.19 -7.86
C ILE A 12 -1.46 1.46 -9.13
N LYS A 13 -1.95 2.33 -10.02
CA LYS A 13 -1.23 2.70 -11.23
C LYS A 13 -0.04 3.62 -11.00
N ASN A 14 -0.21 4.67 -10.19
CA ASN A 14 0.78 5.73 -10.05
C ASN A 14 1.76 5.50 -8.89
N ASP A 15 1.26 5.10 -7.73
CA ASP A 15 2.05 4.96 -6.50
C ASP A 15 2.78 3.61 -6.50
N TYR A 16 2.09 2.55 -6.92
CA TYR A 16 2.64 1.18 -7.00
C TYR A 16 3.17 0.80 -8.38
N GLU A 17 3.09 1.72 -9.35
CA GLU A 17 3.62 1.58 -10.72
C GLU A 17 3.34 0.21 -11.38
N ILE A 18 2.14 -0.36 -11.19
CA ILE A 18 1.85 -1.74 -11.59
C ILE A 18 2.09 -2.01 -13.09
N GLU A 19 1.97 -1.00 -13.94
CA GLU A 19 2.21 -1.11 -15.38
C GLU A 19 3.70 -1.31 -15.72
N ARG A 20 4.61 -0.94 -14.80
CA ARG A 20 6.05 -1.21 -14.91
C ARG A 20 6.44 -2.58 -14.37
N SER A 21 5.51 -3.34 -13.80
CA SER A 21 5.76 -4.70 -13.31
C SER A 21 6.18 -5.60 -14.47
N ARG A 22 7.47 -5.91 -14.60
CA ARG A 22 8.02 -6.79 -15.64
C ARG A 22 7.78 -8.27 -15.32
N VAL A 23 6.52 -8.65 -15.14
CA VAL A 23 6.12 -10.02 -14.81
C VAL A 23 5.80 -10.83 -16.07
N ARG A 24 6.25 -12.08 -16.11
CA ARG A 24 6.15 -12.95 -17.29
C ARG A 24 4.79 -13.64 -17.46
N SER A 25 3.93 -13.61 -16.45
CA SER A 25 2.63 -14.30 -16.48
C SER A 25 1.51 -13.43 -15.92
N ARG A 26 0.29 -13.63 -16.45
CA ARG A 26 -0.91 -12.97 -15.94
C ARG A 26 -1.22 -13.34 -14.50
N LYS A 27 -0.86 -14.56 -14.07
CA LYS A 27 -1.02 -15.00 -12.67
C LYS A 27 -0.13 -14.19 -11.73
N ASN A 28 1.14 -13.98 -12.11
CA ASN A 28 2.04 -13.16 -11.31
C ASN A 28 1.53 -11.71 -11.28
N TRP A 29 1.10 -11.17 -12.42
CA TRP A 29 0.53 -9.82 -12.48
C TRP A 29 -0.69 -9.65 -11.56
N TYR A 30 -1.57 -10.64 -11.50
CA TYR A 30 -2.70 -10.67 -10.58
C TYR A 30 -2.26 -10.56 -9.11
N PHE A 31 -1.23 -11.31 -8.69
CA PHE A 31 -0.71 -11.21 -7.32
C PHE A 31 -0.13 -9.84 -7.00
N PHE A 32 0.64 -9.24 -7.92
CA PHE A 32 1.19 -7.90 -7.72
C PHE A 32 0.09 -6.84 -7.56
N ILE A 33 -1.01 -6.95 -8.31
CA ILE A 33 -2.18 -6.07 -8.13
C ILE A 33 -2.81 -6.26 -6.75
N HIS A 34 -2.94 -7.51 -6.28
CA HIS A 34 -3.50 -7.78 -4.97
C HIS A 34 -2.64 -7.20 -3.86
N PHE A 35 -1.32 -7.34 -3.95
CA PHE A 35 -0.39 -6.71 -3.01
C PHE A 35 -0.47 -5.17 -3.05
N ALA A 36 -0.54 -4.56 -4.24
CA ALA A 36 -0.71 -3.11 -4.36
C ALA A 36 -2.04 -2.63 -3.73
N ALA A 37 -3.12 -3.39 -3.90
CA ALA A 37 -4.41 -3.09 -3.30
C ALA A 37 -4.38 -3.22 -1.76
N MET A 38 -3.76 -4.28 -1.22
CA MET A 38 -3.56 -4.46 0.22
C MET A 38 -2.72 -3.32 0.81
N ASN A 39 -1.64 -2.93 0.12
CA ASN A 39 -0.77 -1.87 0.60
C ASN A 39 -1.46 -0.50 0.57
N CYS A 40 -2.39 -0.24 -0.36
CA CYS A 40 -3.21 0.98 -0.31
C CYS A 40 -4.03 1.10 0.99
N HIS A 41 -4.47 -0.03 1.58
CA HIS A 41 -5.14 -0.05 2.88
C HIS A 41 -4.16 0.13 4.04
N LEU A 42 -2.99 -0.51 3.97
CA LEU A 42 -1.92 -0.31 4.94
C LEU A 42 -1.47 1.16 4.99
N ASP A 43 -1.29 1.81 3.85
CA ASP A 43 -0.95 3.23 3.76
C ASP A 43 -1.99 4.11 4.46
N ALA A 44 -3.27 3.75 4.35
CA ALA A 44 -4.35 4.47 5.02
C ALA A 44 -4.30 4.30 6.54
N TRP A 45 -3.96 3.10 7.02
CA TRP A 45 -3.78 2.84 8.46
C TRP A 45 -2.53 3.54 9.01
N VAL A 46 -1.41 3.48 8.30
CA VAL A 46 -0.20 4.21 8.68
C VAL A 46 -0.49 5.71 8.73
N LYS A 47 -1.22 6.25 7.73
CA LYS A 47 -1.61 7.65 7.75
C LYS A 47 -2.50 7.99 8.95
N ALA A 48 -3.49 7.16 9.27
CA ALA A 48 -4.35 7.39 10.43
C ALA A 48 -3.56 7.34 11.74
N ALA A 49 -2.66 6.36 11.90
CA ALA A 49 -1.79 6.26 13.07
C ALA A 49 -0.88 7.49 13.23
N LEU A 50 -0.28 7.99 12.14
CA LEU A 50 0.52 9.20 12.16
C LEU A 50 -0.31 10.45 12.52
N ASP A 51 -1.54 10.54 11.99
CA ASP A 51 -2.45 11.65 12.31
C ASP A 51 -2.88 11.61 13.80
N ASP A 52 -2.85 10.43 14.44
CA ASP A 52 -3.14 10.19 15.87
C ASP A 52 -1.89 10.23 16.79
N ASP A 53 -0.72 10.62 16.29
CA ASP A 53 0.59 10.60 17.01
C ASP A 53 0.96 9.22 17.59
N PHE A 54 0.48 8.15 16.96
CA PHE A 54 0.77 6.77 17.34
C PHE A 54 1.98 6.23 16.56
N ASP A 55 3.03 5.82 17.27
CA ASP A 55 4.20 5.17 16.68
C ASP A 55 3.91 3.71 16.33
N ILE A 56 3.27 3.52 15.17
CA ILE A 56 2.92 2.20 14.63
C ILE A 56 4.13 1.33 14.34
N TRP A 57 5.29 1.92 14.04
CA TRP A 57 6.51 1.17 13.73
C TRP A 57 7.14 0.61 15.00
N ALA A 58 7.15 1.38 16.10
CA ALA A 58 7.56 0.87 17.40
C ALA A 58 6.67 -0.27 17.90
N GLU A 59 5.36 -0.22 17.63
CA GLU A 59 4.43 -1.31 17.98
C GLU A 59 4.67 -2.57 17.15
N VAL A 60 4.78 -2.44 15.83
CA VAL A 60 4.88 -3.59 14.91
C VAL A 60 6.27 -4.23 14.92
N LEU A 61 7.34 -3.43 14.95
CA LEU A 61 8.72 -3.91 14.83
C LEU A 61 9.44 -4.01 16.18
N GLY A 62 8.86 -3.44 17.24
CA GLY A 62 9.52 -3.25 18.53
C GLY A 62 10.54 -2.11 18.48
N LYS A 63 10.66 -1.35 19.58
CA LYS A 63 11.57 -0.18 19.70
C LYS A 63 13.03 -0.44 19.33
N ALA A 64 13.50 -1.68 19.42
CA ALA A 64 14.89 -2.05 19.14
C ALA A 64 15.24 -2.06 17.63
N LEU A 65 14.25 -2.19 16.74
CA LEU A 65 14.47 -2.23 15.29
C LEU A 65 14.12 -0.91 14.58
N ALA A 66 13.51 0.05 15.30
CA ALA A 66 13.06 1.34 14.78
C ALA A 66 14.11 2.46 14.88
N ALA A 67 15.34 2.15 15.34
CA ALA A 67 16.45 3.06 15.57
C ALA A 67 17.50 3.01 14.45
#